data_AF-X1L9K1-F1
#
_entry.id   AF-X1L9K1-F1
#
_cell.length_a   1.000
_cell.length_b   1.000
_cell.length_c   1.000
_cell.angle_alpha   90.00
_cell.angle_beta   90.00
_cell.angle_gamma   90.00
#
_symmetry.space_group_name_H-M   'P 1'
#
loop_
_entity.id
_entity.type
_entity.pdbx_description
1 polymer ?
#
loop_
_entity_poly.entity_id
_entity_poly.type
_entity_poly.pdbx_seq_one_letter_code
_entity_poly.pdbx_strand_id
1 'polypeptide(L)' 'MKILWIDDEIDLLKPFVYLLQQDGYEVKTSTSGEDGIKLASKEVFDLIFLD' A
#
# COMPACT_ATOMS: atom_id res chain seq x y z
N MET A 1 -7.00 9.88 -2.62
CA MET A 1 -7.28 8.79 -1.66
C MET A 1 -6.00 8.00 -1.49
N LYS A 2 -5.57 7.79 -0.25
CA LYS A 2 -4.31 7.14 0.13
C LYS A 2 -4.56 5.68 0.49
N ILE A 3 -3.82 4.80 -0.16
CA ILE A 3 -3.90 3.35 -0.01
C ILE A 3 -2.58 2.84 0.55
N LEU A 4 -2.63 2.00 1.57
CA LEU A 4 -1.50 1.22 2.05
C LEU A 4 -1.72 -0.25 1.65
N TRP A 5 -0.77 -0.85 0.94
CA TRP A 5 -0.80 -2.28 0.63
C TRP A 5 0.37 -2.99 1.30
N ILE A 6 0.06 -3.90 2.21
CA ILE A 6 1.03 -4.68 2.98
C ILE A 6 0.96 -6.12 2.47
N ASP A 7 2.04 -6.60 1.86
CA ASP A 7 2.11 -7.91 1.19
C ASP A 7 3.58 -8.30 0.96
N ASP A 8 3.99 -9.53 1.30
CA ASP A 8 5.38 -9.99 1.15
C ASP A 8 5.77 -10.26 -0.31
N GLU A 9 4.80 -10.43 -1.21
CA GLU A 9 4.97 -10.64 -2.65
C GLU A 9 4.67 -9.37 -3.47
N ILE A 10 4.85 -8.17 -2.90
CA ILE A 10 4.51 -6.88 -3.53
C ILE A 10 5.05 -6.66 -4.95
N ASP A 11 6.17 -7.32 -5.30
CA ASP A 11 6.74 -7.26 -6.64
C ASP A 11 5.78 -7.82 -7.71
N LEU A 12 5.00 -8.85 -7.38
CA LEU A 12 3.95 -9.40 -8.24
C LEU A 12 2.78 -8.42 -8.42
N LEU A 13 2.62 -7.49 -7.48
CA LEU A 13 1.50 -6.55 -7.42
C LEU A 13 1.81 -5.20 -8.07
N LYS A 14 3.05 -4.96 -8.51
CA LYS A 14 3.46 -3.73 -9.22
C LYS A 14 2.52 -3.30 -10.36
N PRO A 15 1.98 -4.21 -11.21
CA PRO A 15 1.02 -3.81 -12.23
C PRO A 15 -0.25 -3.17 -11.65
N PHE A 16 -0.77 -3.69 -10.54
CA PHE A 16 -1.95 -3.14 -9.87
C PHE A 16 -1.65 -1.79 -9.20
N VAL A 17 -0.49 -1.67 -8.56
CA VAL A 17 -0.02 -0.40 -7.98
C VAL A 17 0.06 0.68 -9.06
N TYR A 18 0.60 0.35 -10.24
CA TYR A 18 0.68 1.27 -11.36
C TYR A 18 -0.70 1.70 -11.86
N LEU A 19 -1.65 0.77 -12.00
CA LEU A 19 -3.03 1.08 -12.41
C LEU A 19 -3.72 2.02 -11.42
N LEU A 20 -3.61 1.74 -10.12
CA LEU A 20 -4.17 2.61 -9.09
C LEU A 20 -3.54 4.01 -9.12
N GLN A 21 -2.23 4.12 -9.35
CA GLN A 21 -1.58 5.42 -9.50
C GLN A 21 -2.05 6.18 -10.76
N GLN A 22 -2.30 5.49 -11.88
CA GLN A 22 -2.88 6.09 -13.08
C GLN A 22 -4.30 6.60 -12.85
N ASP A 23 -5.08 5.91 -12.02
CA ASP A 23 -6.44 6.33 -11.62
C ASP A 23 -6.44 7.48 -10.59
N GLY A 24 -5.26 7.95 -10.16
CA GLY A 24 -5.10 9.10 -9.26
C GLY A 24 -5.03 8.74 -7.77
N TYR A 25 -4.85 7.46 -7.44
CA TYR A 25 -4.64 7.01 -6.06
C TYR A 25 -3.17 7.16 -5.63
N GLU A 26 -2.96 7.58 -4.38
CA GLU A 26 -1.63 7.53 -3.75
C GLU A 26 -1.46 6.17 -3.09
N VAL A 27 -0.69 5.29 -3.72
CA VAL A 27 -0.43 3.95 -3.19
C VAL A 27 0.95 3.90 -2.54
N LYS A 28 0.99 3.54 -1.25
CA LYS A 28 2.20 3.12 -0.54
C LYS A 28 2.16 1.62 -0.33
N THR A 29 3.34 1.01 -0.42
CA THR A 29 3.48 -0.43 -0.26
C THR A 29 4.45 -0.77 0.86
N SER A 30 4.27 -1.93 1.47
CA SER A 30 5.15 -2.48 2.50
C SER A 30 5.23 -3.99 2.36
N THR A 31 6.42 -4.56 2.56
CA THR A 31 6.64 -6.01 2.50
C THR A 31 6.57 -6.69 3.87
N SER A 32 6.20 -5.94 4.91
CA SER A 32 6.08 -6.49 6.27
C SER A 32 4.96 -5.82 7.04
N GLY A 33 4.22 -6.61 7.83
CA GLY A 33 3.18 -6.08 8.72
C GLY A 33 3.71 -5.04 9.71
N GLU A 34 4.92 -5.23 10.22
CA GLU A 34 5.52 -4.30 11.17
C GLU A 34 5.79 -2.92 10.55
N ASP A 35 6.33 -2.89 9.32
CA ASP A 35 6.55 -1.64 8.61
C ASP A 35 5.23 -0.99 8.17
N GLY A 36 4.25 -1.81 7.78
CA GLY A 36 2.88 -1.38 7.52
C GLY A 36 2.24 -0.68 8.72
N ILE A 37 2.36 -1.25 9.92
CA ILE A 37 1.86 -0.64 11.17
C ILE A 37 2.58 0.68 11.47
N LYS A 38 3.91 0.73 11.27
CA LYS A 38 4.69 1.97 11.45
C LYS A 38 4.25 3.06 10.48
N LEU A 39 3.92 2.71 9.23
CA LEU A 39 3.39 3.63 8.23
C LEU A 39 1.99 4.13 8.63
N ALA A 40 1.08 3.22 8.96
CA ALA A 40 -0.29 3.56 9.38
C ALA A 40 -0.33 4.41 10.67
N SER A 41 0.70 4.31 11.52
CA SER A 41 0.84 5.16 12.70
C SER A 41 1.36 6.58 12.40
N LYS A 42 2.02 6.79 11.25
CA LYS A 42 2.62 8.08 10.87
C LYS A 42 1.74 8.92 9.96
N GLU A 43 0.86 8.29 9.20
CA GLU A 43 -0.06 8.98 8.29
C GLU A 43 -1.39 8.25 8.21
N VAL A 44 -2.44 9.01 7.87
CA VAL A 44 -3.78 8.45 7.69
C VAL A 44 -3.91 7.88 6.29
N PHE A 45 -4.35 6.63 6.21
CA PHE A 45 -4.75 5.96 4.98
C PHE A 45 -6.27 5.81 4.94
N ASP A 46 -6.84 5.95 3.76
CA ASP A 46 -8.27 5.77 3.53
C ASP A 46 -8.64 4.29 3.37
N LEU A 47 -7.68 3.48 2.89
CA LEU A 47 -7.83 2.05 2.68
C LEU A 47 -6.50 1.32 2.95
N ILE A 48 -6.57 0.17 3.62
CA ILE A 48 -5.41 -0.69 3.86
C ILE A 48 -5.73 -2.09 3.32
N PHE A 49 -4.92 -2.56 2.38
CA PHE A 49 -4.87 -3.96 1.95
C PHE A 49 -3.82 -4.68 2.80
N LEU A 50 -4.19 -5.83 3.34
CA LEU A 50 -3.34 -6.66 4.18
C LEU A 50 -3.49 -8.13 3.73
N ASP A 51 -2.36 -8.74 3.38
CA ASP A 51 -2.18 -10.19 3.20
C ASP A 51 -1.20 -10.74 4.26
#